data_AF-A0A1F7BJ55-F1
#
_entry.id   AF-A0A1F7BJ55-F1
#
_cell.length_a   1.000
_cell.length_b   1.000
_cell.length_c   1.000
_cell.angle_alpha   90.00
_cell.angle_beta   90.00
_cell.angle_gamma   90.00
#
_symmetry.space_group_name_H-M   'P 1'
#
loop_
_entity.id
_entity.type
_entity.pdbx_description
1 polymer ?
#
loop_
_entity_poly.entity_id
_entity_poly.type
_entity_poly.pdbx_seq_one_letter_code
_entity_poly.pdbx_strand_id
1 'polypeptide(L)'
;MPRKTLRPTPRFSVLMMGAATIVTAFIIGIETAGDVRPITLIEAESGEIKGDVNGSGSIDLGDAIAILEIVQGYRDPTPEELKADPSGDGLLTVDDALRILATLDAR
;
A
#
# COMPACT_ATOMS: atom_id res chain seq x y z
N MET A 1 36.73 -54.31 -23.02
CA MET A 1 36.52 -52.85 -23.10
C MET A 1 36.80 -52.23 -21.73
N PRO A 2 37.79 -51.33 -21.56
CA PRO A 2 38.05 -50.72 -20.27
C PRO A 2 37.16 -49.47 -20.06
N ARG A 3 36.39 -49.47 -18.98
CA ARG A 3 35.60 -48.31 -18.48
C ARG A 3 36.58 -47.24 -17.98
N LYS A 4 36.65 -46.10 -18.65
CA LYS A 4 37.45 -44.94 -18.21
C LYS A 4 36.78 -44.33 -16.97
N THR A 5 37.35 -44.58 -15.80
CA THR A 5 36.97 -43.94 -14.54
C THR A 5 37.61 -42.55 -14.47
N LEU A 6 36.83 -41.52 -14.78
CA LEU A 6 37.27 -40.12 -14.63
C LEU A 6 37.33 -39.79 -13.13
N ARG A 7 38.54 -39.66 -12.57
CA ARG A 7 38.74 -39.11 -11.22
C ARG A 7 38.84 -37.58 -11.33
N PRO A 8 37.92 -36.80 -10.72
CA PRO A 8 38.03 -35.34 -10.74
C PRO A 8 39.25 -34.92 -9.91
N THR A 9 40.07 -34.03 -10.47
CA THR A 9 41.25 -33.47 -9.79
C THR A 9 40.81 -32.48 -8.71
N PRO A 10 41.52 -32.38 -7.57
CA PRO A 10 41.08 -31.59 -6.42
C PRO A 10 40.93 -30.09 -6.72
N ARG A 11 41.70 -29.56 -7.69
CA ARG A 11 41.60 -28.16 -8.15
C ARG A 11 40.28 -27.86 -8.86
N PHE A 12 39.79 -28.79 -9.67
CA PHE A 12 38.46 -28.67 -10.30
C PHE A 12 37.34 -28.80 -9.25
N SER A 13 37.55 -29.63 -8.23
CA SER A 13 36.60 -29.80 -7.13
C SER A 13 36.41 -28.52 -6.32
N VAL A 14 37.50 -27.80 -6.02
CA VAL A 14 37.44 -26.53 -5.28
C VAL A 14 36.77 -25.42 -6.10
N LEU A 15 37.05 -25.33 -7.40
CA LEU A 15 36.38 -24.38 -8.29
C LEU A 15 34.86 -24.64 -8.38
N MET A 16 34.47 -25.91 -8.50
CA MET A 16 33.06 -26.32 -8.54
C MET A 16 32.34 -26.07 -7.21
N MET A 17 33.01 -26.32 -6.08
CA MET A 17 32.47 -25.97 -4.77
C MET A 17 32.27 -24.47 -4.62
N GLY A 18 33.25 -23.64 -5.02
CA GLY A 18 33.12 -22.19 -4.94
C GLY A 18 31.95 -21.64 -5.78
N ALA A 19 31.78 -22.15 -7.00
CA ALA A 19 30.63 -21.79 -7.83
C ALA A 19 29.30 -22.23 -7.22
N ALA A 20 29.25 -23.43 -6.62
CA ALA A 20 28.05 -23.93 -5.95
C ALA A 20 27.65 -23.06 -4.74
N THR A 21 28.62 -22.60 -3.93
CA THR A 21 28.36 -21.74 -2.77
C THR A 21 27.77 -20.38 -3.16
N ILE A 22 28.24 -19.79 -4.26
CA ILE A 22 27.73 -18.49 -4.75
C ILE A 22 26.27 -18.64 -5.20
N VAL A 23 25.97 -19.71 -5.94
CA VAL A 23 24.61 -19.96 -6.43
C VAL A 23 23.65 -20.24 -5.28
N THR A 24 24.04 -21.04 -4.28
CA THR A 24 23.18 -21.33 -3.13
C THR A 24 22.95 -20.09 -2.24
N ALA A 25 23.95 -19.25 -2.05
CA ALA A 25 23.79 -17.99 -1.30
C ALA A 25 22.78 -17.04 -1.98
N PHE A 26 22.79 -16.97 -3.32
CA PHE A 26 21.83 -16.16 -4.07
C PHE A 26 20.41 -16.73 -4.01
N ILE A 27 20.23 -18.05 -4.08
CA ILE A 27 18.89 -18.66 -3.98
C ILE A 27 18.28 -18.42 -2.59
N ILE A 28 19.05 -18.65 -1.52
CA ILE A 28 18.60 -18.39 -0.14
C ILE A 28 18.30 -16.89 0.06
N GLY A 29 19.13 -16.01 -0.53
CA GLY A 29 18.95 -14.56 -0.49
C GLY A 29 17.68 -14.07 -1.21
N ILE A 30 17.30 -14.70 -2.33
CA ILE A 30 16.08 -14.35 -3.07
C ILE A 30 14.82 -14.88 -2.37
N GLU A 31 14.85 -16.07 -1.77
CA GLU A 31 13.72 -16.57 -0.96
C GLU A 31 13.46 -15.69 0.29
N THR A 32 14.51 -15.25 0.99
CA THR A 32 14.36 -14.43 2.21
C THR A 32 13.89 -13.00 1.92
N ALA A 33 14.14 -12.47 0.71
CA ALA A 33 13.66 -11.15 0.30
C ALA A 33 12.19 -11.16 -0.15
N GLY A 34 11.61 -12.34 -0.41
CA GLY A 34 10.24 -12.50 -0.91
C GLY A 34 9.15 -12.58 0.16
N ASP A 35 9.52 -12.81 1.44
CA ASP A 35 8.57 -12.87 2.57
C ASP A 35 8.85 -11.77 3.60
N VAL A 36 9.27 -10.59 3.13
CA VAL A 36 8.97 -9.36 3.89
C VAL A 36 7.49 -9.10 3.67
N ARG A 37 6.64 -9.84 4.40
CA ARG A 37 5.30 -9.36 4.66
C ARG A 37 5.53 -8.04 5.39
N PRO A 38 5.19 -6.87 4.83
CA PRO A 38 4.99 -5.73 5.71
C PRO A 38 4.05 -6.24 6.79
N ILE A 39 4.34 -5.93 8.05
CA ILE A 39 3.37 -6.11 9.13
C ILE A 39 2.10 -5.50 8.58
N THR A 40 1.18 -6.37 8.15
CA THR A 40 -0.10 -6.00 7.61
C THR A 40 -0.68 -5.13 8.69
N LEU A 41 -0.98 -3.89 8.30
CA LEU A 41 -1.96 -3.03 8.92
C LEU A 41 -2.29 -3.48 10.34
N ILE A 42 -1.86 -2.69 11.32
CA ILE A 42 -2.84 -2.37 12.34
C ILE A 42 -3.99 -1.78 11.53
N GLU A 43 -4.96 -2.64 11.26
CA GLU A 43 -6.28 -2.38 10.74
C GLU A 43 -6.95 -1.52 11.80
N ALA A 44 -6.51 -0.27 11.90
CA ALA A 44 -7.49 0.78 11.91
C ALA A 44 -8.22 0.58 10.60
N GLU A 45 -9.41 0.03 10.70
CA GLU A 45 -10.49 0.06 9.72
C GLU A 45 -10.84 1.52 9.38
N SER A 46 -9.84 2.36 9.08
CA SER A 46 -9.98 3.56 8.30
C SER A 46 -10.25 3.06 6.89
N GLY A 47 -11.46 2.52 6.70
CA GLY A 47 -12.08 2.50 5.41
C GLY A 47 -12.20 3.96 5.02
N GLU A 48 -11.17 4.47 4.34
CA GLU A 48 -11.19 5.77 3.68
C GLU A 48 -12.27 5.67 2.60
N ILE A 49 -13.52 5.88 3.00
CA ILE A 49 -14.67 5.87 2.12
C ILE A 49 -14.61 7.19 1.38
N LYS A 50 -14.60 7.13 0.04
CA LYS A 50 -14.67 8.35 -0.77
C LYS A 50 -15.94 9.12 -0.39
N GLY A 51 -15.78 10.33 0.12
CA GLY A 51 -16.85 11.19 0.65
C GLY A 51 -17.04 11.16 2.17
N ASP A 52 -16.38 10.27 2.91
CA ASP A 52 -16.33 10.29 4.38
C ASP A 52 -15.17 11.18 4.83
N VAL A 53 -15.45 12.48 4.91
CA VAL A 53 -14.46 13.49 5.26
C VAL A 53 -14.23 13.49 6.77
N ASN A 54 -15.24 13.23 7.58
CA ASN A 54 -15.07 13.25 9.04
C ASN A 54 -14.51 11.93 9.62
N GLY A 55 -14.33 10.90 8.78
CA GLY A 55 -13.77 9.60 9.18
C GLY A 55 -14.71 8.77 10.05
N SER A 56 -16.03 8.98 9.92
CA SER A 56 -17.06 8.28 10.70
C SER A 56 -17.33 6.85 10.23
N GLY A 57 -16.79 6.48 9.06
CA GLY A 57 -17.06 5.22 8.37
C GLY A 57 -18.39 5.21 7.62
N SER A 58 -19.02 6.37 7.42
CA SER A 58 -20.28 6.50 6.68
C SER A 58 -20.38 7.87 6.01
N ILE A 59 -20.95 7.92 4.81
CA ILE A 59 -21.23 9.19 4.14
C ILE A 59 -22.53 9.75 4.71
N ASP A 60 -22.46 10.86 5.45
CA ASP A 60 -23.59 11.53 6.07
C ASP A 60 -23.49 13.07 6.05
N LEU A 61 -24.43 13.74 6.73
CA LEU A 61 -24.47 15.21 6.78
C LEU A 61 -23.24 15.80 7.49
N GLY A 62 -22.64 15.04 8.41
CA GLY A 62 -21.42 15.41 9.11
C GLY A 62 -20.25 15.62 8.17
N ASP A 63 -20.17 14.89 7.06
CA ASP A 63 -19.13 15.09 6.03
C ASP A 63 -19.32 16.41 5.30
N ALA A 64 -20.56 16.73 4.93
CA ALA A 64 -20.87 18.02 4.30
C ALA A 64 -20.53 19.20 5.23
N ILE A 65 -20.82 19.06 6.53
CA ILE A 65 -20.47 20.08 7.54
C ILE A 65 -18.95 20.20 7.67
N ALA A 66 -18.24 19.07 7.75
CA ALA A 66 -16.78 19.05 7.84
C ALA A 66 -16.11 19.78 6.66
N ILE A 67 -16.58 19.53 5.44
CA ILE A 67 -16.12 20.24 4.23
C ILE A 67 -16.38 21.74 4.36
N LEU A 68 -17.58 22.16 4.79
CA LEU A 68 -17.91 23.57 4.94
C LEU A 68 -17.03 24.26 6.00
N GLU A 69 -16.68 23.59 7.09
CA GLU A 69 -15.77 24.13 8.10
C GLU A 69 -14.37 24.40 7.55
N ILE A 70 -13.86 23.46 6.75
CA ILE A 70 -12.57 23.57 6.06
C ILE A 70 -12.60 24.73 5.07
N VAL A 71 -13.63 24.79 4.23
CA VAL A 71 -13.79 25.83 3.20
C VAL A 71 -13.92 27.23 3.82
N GLN A 72 -14.62 27.34 4.95
CA GLN A 72 -14.77 28.60 5.68
C GLN A 72 -13.52 28.99 6.47
N GLY A 73 -12.51 28.11 6.55
CA GLY A 73 -11.26 28.35 7.26
C GLY A 73 -11.39 28.28 8.78
N TYR A 74 -12.40 27.58 9.31
CA TYR A 74 -12.48 27.31 10.74
C TYR A 74 -11.42 26.31 11.19
N ARG A 75 -10.92 25.48 10.28
CA ARG A 75 -9.83 24.52 10.50
C ARG A 75 -9.12 24.18 9.20
N ASP A 76 -7.88 23.73 9.30
CA ASP A 76 -7.13 23.18 8.17
C ASP A 76 -7.52 21.73 7.91
N PRO A 77 -7.56 21.30 6.63
CA PRO A 77 -7.85 19.91 6.27
C PRO A 77 -6.66 19.01 6.59
N THR A 78 -6.95 17.84 7.12
CA THR A 78 -5.97 16.77 7.30
C THR A 78 -5.67 16.07 5.97
N PRO A 79 -4.53 15.37 5.85
CA PRO A 79 -4.20 14.62 4.64
C PRO A 79 -5.19 13.50 4.30
N GLU A 80 -5.89 12.95 5.31
CA GLU A 80 -6.92 11.92 5.14
C GLU A 80 -8.20 12.52 4.56
N GLU A 81 -8.60 13.69 5.06
CA GLU A 81 -9.72 14.47 4.52
C GLU A 81 -9.53 14.86 3.06
N LEU A 82 -8.31 15.26 2.68
CA LEU A 82 -7.97 15.58 1.29
C LEU A 82 -7.99 14.36 0.36
N LYS A 83 -7.86 13.13 0.90
CA LYS A 83 -8.00 11.90 0.11
C LYS A 83 -9.45 11.45 -0.02
N ALA A 84 -10.29 11.75 0.97
CA ALA A 84 -11.72 11.48 0.92
C ALA A 84 -12.43 12.29 -0.18
N ASP A 85 -11.83 13.42 -0.60
CA ASP A 85 -12.24 14.32 -1.69
C ASP A 85 -13.31 13.75 -2.65
N PRO A 86 -14.57 14.21 -2.51
CA PRO A 86 -15.69 13.75 -3.32
C PRO A 86 -15.51 13.97 -4.83
N SER A 87 -14.94 15.10 -5.24
CA SER A 87 -14.70 15.44 -6.64
C SER A 87 -13.44 14.76 -7.19
N GLY A 88 -12.41 14.60 -6.37
CA GLY A 88 -11.11 14.02 -6.74
C GLY A 88 -10.17 15.01 -7.44
N ASP A 89 -10.36 16.31 -7.26
CA ASP A 89 -9.51 17.38 -7.80
C ASP A 89 -8.37 17.82 -6.84
N GLY A 90 -8.34 17.24 -5.64
CA GLY A 90 -7.36 17.49 -4.58
C GLY A 90 -7.69 18.68 -3.68
N LEU A 91 -8.89 19.26 -3.80
CA LEU A 91 -9.37 20.39 -3.01
C LEU A 91 -10.71 20.05 -2.38
N LEU A 92 -10.90 20.45 -1.11
CA LEU A 92 -12.22 20.41 -0.49
C LEU A 92 -12.90 21.76 -0.71
N THR A 93 -13.99 21.76 -1.47
CA THR A 93 -14.74 22.95 -1.87
C THR A 93 -16.21 22.85 -1.49
N VAL A 94 -16.96 23.96 -1.67
CA VAL A 94 -18.42 23.93 -1.45
C VAL A 94 -19.12 22.97 -2.42
N ASP A 95 -18.57 22.74 -3.62
CA ASP A 95 -19.13 21.80 -4.59
C ASP A 95 -19.13 20.37 -4.04
N ASP A 96 -18.05 19.99 -3.35
CA ASP A 96 -17.92 18.70 -2.68
C ASP A 96 -19.00 18.51 -1.59
N ALA A 97 -19.25 19.54 -0.78
CA ALA A 97 -20.31 19.52 0.23
C ALA A 97 -21.69 19.35 -0.42
N LEU A 98 -21.97 20.06 -1.51
CA LEU A 98 -23.23 19.92 -2.26
C LEU A 98 -23.38 18.52 -2.86
N ARG A 99 -22.27 17.93 -3.33
CA ARG A 99 -22.24 16.58 -3.90
C ARG A 99 -22.56 15.52 -2.86
N ILE A 100 -22.02 15.66 -1.64
CA ILE A 100 -22.38 14.80 -0.50
C ILE A 100 -23.88 14.90 -0.25
N LEU A 101 -24.41 16.12 -0.08
CA LEU A 101 -25.83 16.36 0.16
C LEU A 101 -26.73 15.77 -0.94
N ALA A 102 -26.35 15.94 -2.21
CA ALA A 102 -27.08 15.38 -3.34
C ALA A 102 -27.06 13.84 -3.33
N THR A 103 -25.94 13.23 -2.90
CA THR A 103 -25.83 11.76 -2.77
C THR A 103 -26.71 11.24 -1.64
N LEU A 104 -26.88 12.01 -0.55
CA LEU A 104 -27.76 11.67 0.56
C LEU A 104 -29.24 11.78 0.18
N ASP A 105 -29.61 12.79 -0.60
CA ASP A 105 -30.99 12.97 -1.10
C ASP A 105 -31.38 11.90 -2.12
N ALA A 106 -30.42 11.41 -2.91
CA ALA A 106 -30.64 10.37 -3.91
C ALA A 106 -30.78 8.95 -3.33
N ARG A 107 -30.66 8.77 -2.01
CA ARG A 107 -30.68 7.47 -1.31
C ARG A 107 -32.05 7.15 -0.72
#